data_AF-A0A379VV93-F1
#
_entry.id   AF-A0A379VV93-F1
#
_cell.length_a   1.000
_cell.length_b   1.000
_cell.length_c   1.000
_cell.angle_alpha   90.00
_cell.angle_beta   90.00
_cell.angle_gamma   90.00
#
_symmetry.space_group_name_H-M   'P 1'
#
loop_
_entity.id
_entity.type
_entity.pdbx_description
1 polymer ?
#
loop_
_entity_poly.entity_id
_entity_poly.type
_entity_poly.pdbx_seq_one_letter_code
_entity_poly.pdbx_strand_id
1 'polypeptide(L)'
;MFLSRRLIVSCLILAAGCFAIGLWSLQSGAVPLETGQIIAALLGDAPRNITLVVTEWRLPRVLMALLIGAALGVSGAIFQSLMRNPLGSPDVMGFNTGAWSGVLVAMVLFGQHLTAIALAAMAGRYRHVIDCLAARLA
;
A
#
# COMPACT_ATOMS: atom_id res chain seq x y z
N MET A 1 22.32 -23.22 6.83
CA MET A 1 21.37 -22.08 6.68
C MET A 1 21.51 -21.18 7.92
N PHE A 2 22.61 -20.43 8.03
CA PHE A 2 22.82 -19.54 9.17
C PHE A 2 22.11 -18.22 8.88
N LEU A 3 20.91 -18.06 9.43
CA LEU A 3 20.19 -16.80 9.39
C LEU A 3 21.08 -15.75 10.09
N SER A 4 21.66 -14.83 9.31
CA SER A 4 22.65 -13.91 9.87
C SER A 4 22.00 -13.09 10.98
N ARG A 5 22.67 -12.95 12.12
CA ARG A 5 22.19 -12.16 13.26
C ARG A 5 21.76 -10.74 12.83
N ARG A 6 22.39 -10.21 11.78
CA ARG A 6 22.08 -8.91 11.17
C ARG A 6 20.69 -8.89 10.52
N LEU A 7 20.32 -9.93 9.77
CA LEU A 7 18.99 -10.02 9.15
C LEU A 7 17.88 -10.07 10.20
N ILE A 8 18.07 -10.86 11.27
CA ILE A 8 17.09 -10.98 12.36
C ILE A 8 16.90 -9.63 13.06
N VAL A 9 18.00 -8.93 13.34
CA VAL A 9 17.98 -7.60 13.97
C VAL A 9 17.27 -6.58 13.06
N SER A 10 17.57 -6.56 11.76
CA SER A 10 16.90 -5.67 10.81
C SER A 10 15.39 -5.92 10.72
N CYS A 11 14.96 -7.17 10.64
CA CYS A 11 13.52 -7.51 10.64
C CYS A 11 12.83 -7.10 11.95
N LEU A 12 13.47 -7.31 13.10
CA LEU A 12 12.94 -6.89 14.40
C LEU A 12 12.80 -5.38 14.51
N ILE A 13 13.81 -4.62 14.08
CA ILE A 13 13.77 -3.14 14.09
C ILE A 13 12.64 -2.64 13.19
N LEU A 14 12.50 -3.18 11.98
CA LEU A 14 11.44 -2.80 11.06
C LEU A 14 10.05 -3.13 11.61
N ALA A 15 9.87 -4.33 12.18
CA ALA A 15 8.61 -4.72 12.79
C ALA A 15 8.23 -3.81 13.98
N ALA A 16 9.20 -3.48 14.83
CA ALA A 16 9.01 -2.55 15.94
C ALA A 16 8.65 -1.14 15.45
N GLY A 17 9.31 -0.66 14.39
CA GLY A 17 9.00 0.61 13.74
C GLY A 17 7.58 0.65 13.19
N CYS A 18 7.16 -0.38 12.45
CA CYS A 18 5.79 -0.51 11.94
C CYS A 18 4.75 -0.49 13.08
N PHE A 19 5.03 -1.18 14.18
CA PHE A 19 4.15 -1.20 15.34
C PHE A 19 4.03 0.18 16.02
N ALA A 20 5.16 0.86 16.23
CA ALA A 20 5.18 2.21 16.81
C ALA A 20 4.43 3.23 15.93
N ILE A 21 4.66 3.21 14.62
CA ILE A 21 3.96 4.08 13.66
C ILE A 21 2.47 3.73 13.59
N GLY A 22 2.11 2.46 13.65
CA GLY A 22 0.71 2.01 13.72
C GLY A 22 -0.02 2.56 14.95
N LEU A 23 0.61 2.47 16.12
CA LEU A 23 0.08 3.07 17.36
C LEU A 23 -0.05 4.58 17.26
N TRP A 24 0.96 5.26 16.71
CA TRP A 24 0.92 6.71 16.52
C TRP A 24 -0.15 7.14 15.50
N SER A 25 -0.38 6.33 14.47
CA SER A 25 -1.46 6.54 13.49
C SER A 25 -2.85 6.32 14.10
N LEU A 26 -2.99 5.45 15.10
CA LEU A 26 -4.23 5.27 15.83
C LEU A 26 -4.49 6.41 16.82
N GLN A 27 -3.43 7.00 17.38
CA GLN A 27 -3.51 8.16 18.27
C GLN A 27 -3.79 9.46 17.49
N SER A 28 -3.18 9.63 16.31
CA SER A 28 -3.35 10.83 15.49
C SER A 28 -4.74 10.88 14.82
N GLY A 29 -5.60 11.75 15.31
CA GLY A 29 -6.87 12.09 14.68
C GLY A 29 -7.58 13.22 15.43
N ALA A 30 -8.76 13.61 14.95
CA ALA A 30 -9.49 14.78 15.43
C ALA A 30 -9.81 14.78 16.94
N VAL A 31 -9.83 13.58 17.56
CA VAL A 31 -9.89 13.41 19.01
C VAL A 31 -8.58 12.74 19.44
N PRO A 32 -7.77 13.39 20.30
CA PRO A 32 -6.61 12.75 20.89
C PRO A 32 -7.10 11.64 21.82
N LEU A 33 -6.71 10.40 21.51
CA LEU A 33 -7.06 9.22 22.30
C LEU A 33 -5.83 8.78 23.08
N GLU A 34 -6.00 8.55 24.37
CA GLU A 34 -4.96 7.95 25.20
C GLU A 34 -4.79 6.47 24.85
N THR A 35 -3.56 5.94 24.97
CA THR A 35 -3.26 4.54 24.62
C THR A 35 -4.17 3.53 25.33
N GLY A 36 -4.56 3.82 26.58
CA GLY A 36 -5.51 3.00 27.34
C GLY A 36 -6.92 2.97 26.73
N GLN A 37 -7.38 4.07 26.14
CA GLN A 37 -8.68 4.15 25.47
C GLN A 37 -8.70 3.39 24.14
N ILE A 38 -7.57 3.33 23.44
CA ILE A 38 -7.43 2.54 22.20
C ILE A 38 -7.53 1.04 22.52
N ILE A 39 -6.84 0.60 23.57
CA ILE A 39 -6.90 -0.80 24.02
C ILE A 39 -8.31 -1.15 24.50
N ALA A 40 -8.93 -0.30 25.32
CA ALA A 40 -10.31 -0.48 25.76
C ALA A 40 -11.30 -0.50 24.58
N ALA A 41 -11.10 0.33 23.56
CA ALA A 41 -11.91 0.35 22.34
C ALA A 41 -11.74 -0.91 21.50
N LEU A 42 -10.53 -1.48 21.41
CA LEU A 42 -10.30 -2.78 20.78
C LEU A 42 -10.93 -3.94 21.55
N LEU A 43 -10.97 -3.85 22.89
CA LEU A 43 -11.64 -4.83 23.74
C LEU A 43 -13.17 -4.64 23.83
N GLY A 44 -13.70 -3.55 23.25
CA GLY A 44 -15.13 -3.24 23.23
C GLY A 44 -15.67 -2.58 24.50
N ASP A 45 -14.80 -2.17 25.42
CA ASP A 45 -15.14 -1.60 26.73
C ASP A 45 -15.12 -0.05 26.74
N ALA A 46 -14.97 0.57 25.57
CA ALA A 46 -14.97 2.03 25.41
C ALA A 46 -16.35 2.58 25.00
N PRO A 47 -16.60 3.88 25.22
CA PRO A 47 -17.81 4.57 24.75
C PRO A 47 -18.03 4.33 23.24
N ARG A 48 -19.29 4.11 22.85
CA ARG A 48 -19.67 3.71 21.47
C ARG A 48 -19.13 4.66 20.39
N ASN A 49 -18.95 5.95 20.68
CA ASN A 49 -18.36 6.92 19.74
C ASN A 49 -16.85 6.67 19.50
N ILE A 50 -16.08 6.31 20.53
CA ILE A 50 -14.65 6.02 20.45
C ILE A 50 -14.43 4.68 19.78
N THR A 51 -15.23 3.66 20.14
CA THR A 51 -15.16 2.33 19.53
C THR A 51 -15.37 2.42 18.02
N LEU A 52 -16.45 3.06 17.55
CA LEU A 52 -16.71 3.21 16.10
C LEU A 52 -15.57 3.94 15.36
N VAL A 53 -15.06 5.05 15.91
CA VAL A 53 -13.98 5.80 15.26
C VAL A 53 -12.70 4.96 15.18
N VAL A 54 -12.37 4.21 16.23
CA VAL A 54 -11.17 3.37 16.25
C VAL A 54 -11.35 2.17 15.34
N THR A 55 -12.42 1.39 15.49
CA THR A 55 -12.60 0.10 14.80
C THR A 55 -13.05 0.23 13.36
N GLU A 56 -13.90 1.21 13.02
CA GLU A 56 -14.47 1.32 11.67
C GLU A 56 -13.70 2.30 10.78
N TRP A 57 -13.04 3.32 11.35
CA TRP A 57 -12.42 4.38 10.54
C TRP A 57 -10.89 4.30 10.56
N ARG A 58 -10.29 4.14 11.75
CA ARG A 58 -8.81 4.18 11.90
C ARG A 58 -8.16 2.82 11.69
N LEU A 59 -8.69 1.77 12.32
CA LEU A 59 -8.14 0.41 12.25
C LEU A 59 -8.09 -0.17 10.83
N PRO A 60 -9.15 -0.09 9.99
CA PRO A 60 -9.07 -0.59 8.62
C PRO A 60 -8.08 0.23 7.77
N ARG A 61 -7.93 1.53 8.01
CA ARG A 61 -6.94 2.35 7.30
C ARG A 61 -5.51 1.96 7.67
N VAL A 62 -5.20 1.77 8.95
CA VAL A 62 -3.87 1.33 9.41
C VAL A 62 -3.56 -0.07 8.90
N LEU A 63 -4.54 -0.98 8.94
CA LEU A 63 -4.40 -2.33 8.41
C LEU A 63 -4.13 -2.32 6.91
N MET A 64 -4.90 -1.55 6.13
CA MET A 64 -4.68 -1.40 4.69
C MET A 64 -3.30 -0.78 4.39
N ALA A 65 -2.86 0.22 5.15
CA ALA A 65 -1.54 0.82 4.97
C ALA A 65 -0.41 -0.20 5.20
N LEU A 66 -0.52 -1.04 6.24
CA LEU A 66 0.44 -2.11 6.52
C LEU A 66 0.42 -3.18 5.43
N LEU A 67 -0.76 -3.64 5.01
CA LEU A 67 -0.91 -4.67 3.99
C LEU A 67 -0.42 -4.21 2.62
N ILE A 68 -0.82 -3.01 2.18
CA ILE A 68 -0.40 -2.43 0.90
C ILE A 68 1.11 -2.16 0.94
N GLY A 69 1.64 -1.59 2.03
CA GLY A 69 3.08 -1.36 2.19
C GLY A 69 3.89 -2.65 2.13
N ALA A 70 3.44 -3.72 2.80
CA ALA A 70 4.07 -5.03 2.74
C ALA A 70 4.04 -5.63 1.33
N ALA A 71 2.88 -5.57 0.65
CA ALA A 71 2.72 -6.06 -0.71
C ALA A 71 3.62 -5.31 -1.71
N LEU A 72 3.72 -3.98 -1.59
CA LEU A 72 4.62 -3.15 -2.41
C LEU A 72 6.09 -3.46 -2.12
N GLY A 73 6.46 -3.65 -0.85
CA GLY A 73 7.82 -4.05 -0.47
C GLY A 73 8.24 -5.39 -1.05
N VAL A 74 7.37 -6.40 -0.96
CA VAL A 74 7.59 -7.73 -1.55
C VAL A 74 7.67 -7.65 -3.07
N SER A 75 6.74 -6.94 -3.71
CA SER A 75 6.76 -6.71 -5.16
C SER A 75 8.07 -6.05 -5.60
N GLY A 76 8.53 -5.02 -4.89
CA GLY A 76 9.80 -4.35 -5.15
C GLY A 76 10.99 -5.31 -5.06
N ALA A 77 11.07 -6.12 -4.01
CA ALA A 77 12.14 -7.10 -3.83
C ALA A 77 12.17 -8.16 -4.95
N ILE A 78 10.99 -8.65 -5.37
CA ILE A 78 10.87 -9.60 -6.49
C ILE A 78 11.35 -8.95 -7.79
N PHE A 79 10.93 -7.72 -8.08
CA PHE A 79 11.35 -7.00 -9.29
C PHE A 79 12.85 -6.70 -9.31
N GLN A 80 13.41 -6.27 -8.18
CA GLN A 80 14.86 -6.05 -8.03
C GLN A 80 15.65 -7.35 -8.29
N SER A 81 15.15 -8.49 -7.82
CA SER A 81 15.75 -9.81 -8.06
C SER A 81 15.67 -10.23 -9.53
N LEU A 82 14.50 -10.04 -10.17
CA LEU A 82 14.27 -10.41 -11.56
C LEU A 82 15.12 -9.56 -12.53
N MET A 83 15.19 -8.26 -12.31
CA MET A 83 15.98 -7.33 -13.12
C MET A 83 17.49 -7.41 -12.80
N ARG A 84 17.86 -8.07 -11.69
CA ARG A 84 19.21 -8.02 -11.11
C ARG A 84 19.73 -6.59 -11.01
N ASN A 85 18.82 -5.65 -10.76
CA ASN A 85 19.10 -4.22 -10.68
C ASN A 85 18.45 -3.68 -9.42
N PRO A 86 19.24 -3.23 -8.42
CA PRO A 86 18.70 -2.71 -7.17
C PRO A 86 17.90 -1.41 -7.33
N LEU A 87 18.00 -0.75 -8.49
CA LEU A 87 17.18 0.44 -8.85
C LEU A 87 15.89 0.07 -9.60
N GLY A 88 15.69 -1.21 -9.93
CA GLY A 88 14.51 -1.68 -10.64
C GLY A 88 13.29 -1.68 -9.73
N SER A 89 12.25 -0.92 -10.08
CA SER A 89 10.96 -0.96 -9.41
C SER A 89 9.83 -1.04 -10.44
N PRO A 90 8.68 -1.64 -10.10
CA PRO A 90 7.54 -1.74 -11.02
C PRO A 90 7.02 -0.38 -11.51
N ASP A 91 7.22 0.68 -10.71
CA ASP A 91 6.82 2.05 -11.08
C ASP A 91 7.67 2.59 -12.24
N VAL A 92 8.97 2.26 -12.27
CA VAL A 92 9.91 2.66 -13.34
C VAL A 92 9.57 2.01 -14.69
N MET A 93 8.90 0.85 -14.70
CA MET A 93 8.43 0.19 -15.94
C MET A 93 7.15 0.80 -16.52
N GLY A 94 6.60 1.87 -15.93
CA GLY A 94 5.45 2.57 -16.49
C GLY A 94 4.10 1.88 -16.28
N PHE A 95 4.02 0.91 -15.36
CA PHE A 95 2.75 0.27 -14.96
C PHE A 95 1.75 1.29 -14.38
N ASN A 96 2.26 2.25 -13.61
CA ASN A 96 1.48 3.29 -12.96
C ASN A 96 1.06 4.36 -13.97
N THR A 97 2.00 4.86 -14.78
CA THR A 97 1.71 5.84 -15.84
C THR A 97 0.71 5.31 -16.86
N GLY A 98 0.79 4.03 -17.24
CA GLY A 98 -0.21 3.38 -18.10
C GLY A 98 -1.59 3.21 -17.46
N ALA A 99 -1.66 2.97 -16.16
CA ALA A 99 -2.95 2.93 -15.46
C ALA A 99 -3.60 4.31 -15.38
N TRP A 100 -2.84 5.35 -15.01
CA TRP A 100 -3.36 6.72 -14.88
C TRP A 100 -3.79 7.33 -16.21
N SER A 101 -3.06 7.06 -17.30
CA SER A 101 -3.48 7.52 -18.63
C SER A 101 -4.79 6.86 -19.06
N GLY A 102 -4.99 5.57 -18.79
CA GLY A 102 -6.26 4.87 -19.01
C GLY A 102 -7.41 5.44 -18.18
N VAL A 103 -7.18 5.72 -16.89
CA VAL A 103 -8.16 6.38 -16.00
C VAL A 103 -8.56 7.76 -16.53
N LEU A 104 -7.59 8.58 -16.92
CA LEU A 104 -7.83 9.92 -17.48
C LEU A 104 -8.71 9.87 -18.73
N VAL A 105 -8.39 8.96 -19.67
CA VAL A 105 -9.19 8.77 -20.88
C VAL A 105 -10.62 8.34 -20.53
N ALA A 106 -10.79 7.41 -19.59
CA ALA A 106 -12.12 6.98 -19.17
C ALA A 106 -12.91 8.08 -18.46
N MET A 107 -12.27 8.89 -17.62
CA MET A 107 -12.94 10.01 -16.96
C MET A 107 -13.41 11.07 -17.95
N VAL A 108 -12.62 11.35 -18.99
CA VAL A 108 -12.99 12.32 -20.03
C VAL A 108 -14.14 11.81 -20.91
N LEU A 109 -14.15 10.51 -21.25
CA LEU A 109 -15.12 9.93 -22.18
C LEU A 109 -16.40 9.41 -21.51
N PHE A 110 -16.28 8.82 -20.32
CA PHE A 110 -17.36 8.09 -19.63
C PHE A 110 -17.69 8.68 -18.24
N GLY A 111 -17.04 9.77 -17.82
CA GLY A 111 -17.30 10.41 -16.54
C GLY A 111 -16.87 9.57 -15.33
N GLN A 112 -17.69 9.55 -14.28
CA GLN A 112 -17.39 8.89 -12.99
C GLN A 112 -17.84 7.42 -12.92
N HIS A 113 -18.03 6.74 -14.05
CA HIS A 113 -18.49 5.35 -14.04
C HIS A 113 -17.36 4.41 -13.57
N LEU A 114 -17.48 3.88 -12.33
CA LEU A 114 -16.43 3.08 -11.67
C LEU A 114 -15.94 1.89 -12.53
N THR A 115 -16.86 1.22 -13.22
CA THR A 115 -16.54 0.07 -14.08
C THR A 115 -15.71 0.47 -15.29
N ALA A 116 -16.04 1.60 -15.93
CA ALA A 116 -15.29 2.12 -17.07
C ALA A 116 -13.89 2.56 -16.66
N ILE A 117 -13.77 3.21 -15.49
CA ILE A 117 -12.48 3.64 -14.93
C ILE A 117 -11.59 2.42 -14.63
N ALA A 118 -12.13 1.38 -13.99
CA ALA A 118 -11.38 0.17 -13.67
C ALA A 118 -10.91 -0.58 -14.93
N LEU A 119 -11.78 -0.76 -15.92
CA LEU A 119 -11.43 -1.43 -17.17
C LEU A 119 -10.38 -0.66 -17.98
N ALA A 120 -10.52 0.66 -18.06
CA ALA A 120 -9.57 1.49 -18.78
C ALA A 120 -8.21 1.58 -18.08
N ALA A 121 -8.18 1.59 -16.74
CA ALA A 121 -6.95 1.49 -15.96
C ALA A 121 -6.19 0.18 -16.27
N MET A 122 -6.91 -0.93 -16.36
CA MET A 122 -6.33 -2.23 -16.72
C MET A 122 -5.82 -2.22 -18.16
N ALA A 123 -6.63 -1.74 -19.11
CA ALA A 123 -6.25 -1.68 -20.52
C ALA A 123 -5.02 -0.80 -20.77
N GLY A 124 -4.98 0.39 -20.17
CA GLY A 124 -3.85 1.32 -20.31
C GLY A 124 -2.55 0.75 -19.72
N ARG A 125 -2.66 0.04 -18.59
CA ARG A 125 -1.54 -0.69 -17.98
C ARG A 125 -0.96 -1.75 -18.90
N TYR A 126 -1.81 -2.61 -19.49
CA TYR A 126 -1.34 -3.64 -20.43
C TYR A 126 -0.68 -3.05 -21.67
N ARG A 127 -1.25 -1.98 -22.23
CA ARG A 127 -0.72 -1.28 -23.41
C ARG A 127 0.72 -0.78 -23.17
N HIS A 128 0.94 -0.07 -22.06
CA HIS A 128 2.25 0.48 -21.73
C HIS A 128 3.34 -0.59 -21.52
N VAL A 129 2.97 -1.75 -20.97
CA VAL A 129 3.88 -2.89 -20.79
C VAL A 129 4.31 -3.47 -22.13
N ILE A 130 3.36 -3.61 -23.07
CA ILE A 130 3.64 -4.08 -24.43
C ILE A 130 4.59 -3.11 -25.14
N ASP A 131 4.33 -1.80 -25.04
CA ASP A 131 5.17 -0.78 -25.67
C ASP A 131 6.59 -0.78 -25.10
N CYS A 132 6.74 -0.96 -23.79
CA CYS A 132 8.05 -1.04 -23.14
C CYS A 132 8.83 -2.32 -23.53
N LEU A 133 8.14 -3.44 -23.66
CA LEU A 133 8.73 -4.70 -24.17
C LEU A 133 9.15 -4.58 -25.64
N ALA A 134 8.30 -3.98 -26.47
CA ALA A 134 8.60 -3.75 -27.89
C ALA A 134 9.82 -2.84 -28.07
N ALA A 135 9.91 -1.76 -27.28
CA ALA A 135 11.05 -0.84 -27.30
C ALA A 135 12.38 -1.47 -26.83
N ARG A 136 12.33 -2.60 -26.12
CA ARG A 136 13.54 -3.32 -25.67
C ARG A 136 13.96 -4.45 -26.61
N LEU A 137 13.09 -4.86 -27.53
CA LEU A 137 13.35 -5.88 -28.54
C LEU A 137 13.75 -5.30 -29.91
N ALA A 138 13.58 -3.99 -30.10
CA ALA A 138 14.07 -3.20 -31.24
C ALA A 138 15.47 -2.63 -30.95
#